data_AF-A0A8C3QGF9-F1
#
_entry.id   AF-A0A8C3QGF9-F1
#
_cell.length_a   1.000
_cell.length_b   1.000
_cell.length_c   1.000
_cell.angle_alpha   90.00
_cell.angle_beta   90.00
_cell.angle_gamma   90.00
#
_symmetry.space_group_name_H-M   'P 1'
#
loop_
_entity.id
_entity.type
_entity.pdbx_description
1 polymer ?
#
loop_
_entity_poly.entity_id
_entity_poly.type
_entity_poly.pdbx_seq_one_letter_code
_entity_poly.pdbx_strand_id
1 'polypeptide(L)'
;MEEAGAAPAPALAELRADECYADFFREDFDVKAYTSQSIHQAVIAEQLAKLAQGISQLDKELHLQVVARHEDLLAQATGIESLEGVLQMMQTRIGALQSTVDRIRVKIVDPYNKIVSRTAQLAKLQAACDLLRRIIRILYLSKRLQGQLQGGSREITKAAQSLNELVLIYRLLQSPTLATVESISI
;
A
#
# COMPACT_ATOMS: atom_id res chain seq x y z
N MET A 1 11.68 -26.67 4.83
CA MET A 1 11.37 -27.49 3.63
C MET A 1 12.71 -28.03 3.21
N GLU A 2 12.95 -29.29 3.59
CA GLU A 2 14.24 -29.98 3.53
C GLU A 2 14.87 -29.87 2.14
N GLU A 3 16.12 -29.42 2.09
CA GLU A 3 17.02 -29.82 1.00
C GLU A 3 17.05 -31.34 1.02
N ALA A 4 16.25 -31.97 0.15
CA ALA A 4 16.51 -33.33 -0.28
C ALA A 4 17.82 -33.26 -1.08
N GLY A 5 18.95 -33.29 -0.35
CA GLY A 5 20.26 -33.56 -0.90
C GLY A 5 20.13 -34.82 -1.73
N ALA A 6 20.06 -34.63 -3.04
CA ALA A 6 19.89 -35.70 -3.99
C ALA A 6 21.06 -36.65 -3.77
N ALA A 7 20.75 -37.83 -3.25
CA ALA A 7 21.70 -38.92 -3.20
C ALA A 7 22.35 -39.02 -4.59
N PRO A 8 23.68 -39.19 -4.68
CA PRO A 8 24.34 -39.34 -5.96
C PRO A 8 23.59 -40.40 -6.76
N ALA A 9 23.26 -40.07 -8.02
CA ALA A 9 22.61 -40.99 -8.94
C ALA A 9 23.20 -42.39 -8.75
N PRO A 10 22.41 -43.43 -8.48
CA PRO A 10 22.94 -44.76 -8.18
C PRO A 10 23.95 -45.24 -9.23
N ALA A 11 23.76 -44.88 -10.50
CA ALA A 11 24.73 -45.16 -11.57
C ALA A 11 26.07 -44.42 -11.43
N LEU A 12 26.11 -43.18 -10.92
CA LEU A 12 27.38 -42.49 -10.63
C LEU A 12 28.12 -43.12 -9.45
N ALA A 13 27.37 -43.67 -8.48
CA ALA A 13 27.96 -44.45 -7.39
C ALA A 13 28.51 -45.79 -7.91
N GLU A 14 27.81 -46.46 -8.82
CA GLU A 14 28.25 -47.69 -9.49
C GLU A 14 29.48 -47.47 -10.38
N LEU A 15 29.48 -46.43 -11.22
CA LEU A 15 30.65 -46.06 -12.04
C LEU A 15 31.86 -45.67 -11.19
N ARG A 16 31.64 -45.04 -10.03
CA ARG A 16 32.71 -44.67 -9.10
C ARG A 16 33.25 -45.86 -8.32
N ALA A 17 32.47 -46.91 -8.15
CA ALA A 17 32.86 -48.15 -7.48
C ALA A 17 33.66 -49.08 -8.42
N ASP A 18 33.50 -48.93 -9.74
CA ASP A 18 34.24 -49.70 -10.72
C ASP A 18 35.66 -49.11 -10.90
N GLU A 19 36.67 -49.92 -10.53
CA GLU A 19 38.08 -49.55 -10.62
C GLU A 19 38.51 -49.16 -12.03
N CYS A 20 37.81 -49.64 -13.06
CA CYS A 20 38.12 -49.30 -14.44
C CYS A 20 37.86 -47.82 -14.78
N TYR A 21 36.97 -47.15 -14.04
CA TYR A 21 36.67 -45.74 -14.26
C TYR A 21 37.39 -44.82 -13.26
N ALA A 22 38.09 -45.37 -12.26
CA ALA A 22 38.70 -44.61 -11.17
C ALA A 22 39.65 -43.50 -11.66
N ASP A 23 40.42 -43.76 -12.71
CA ASP A 23 41.34 -42.78 -13.30
C ASP A 23 40.60 -41.56 -13.86
N PHE A 24 39.38 -41.73 -14.39
CA PHE A 24 38.57 -40.64 -14.94
C PHE A 24 37.95 -39.73 -13.86
N PHE A 25 37.91 -40.17 -12.59
CA PHE A 25 37.40 -39.38 -11.47
C PHE A 25 38.49 -38.55 -10.76
N ARG A 26 39.75 -38.66 -11.20
CA ARG A 26 40.86 -37.91 -10.61
C ARG A 26 40.87 -36.48 -11.15
N GLU A 27 41.10 -35.50 -10.28
CA GLU A 27 41.16 -34.08 -10.66
C GLU A 27 42.35 -33.77 -11.59
N ASP A 28 43.39 -34.61 -11.57
CA ASP A 28 44.62 -34.51 -12.35
C ASP A 28 44.67 -35.47 -13.55
N PHE A 29 43.52 -35.96 -14.03
CA PHE A 29 43.46 -36.91 -15.14
C PHE A 29 44.16 -36.37 -16.41
N ASP A 30 45.29 -36.99 -16.78
CA ASP A 30 46.01 -36.68 -18.00
C ASP A 30 45.66 -37.67 -19.12
N VAL A 31 44.84 -37.20 -20.05
CA VAL A 31 44.42 -37.93 -21.25
C VAL A 31 45.64 -38.45 -22.05
N LYS A 32 46.73 -37.68 -22.14
CA LYS A 32 47.91 -38.05 -22.94
C LYS A 32 48.68 -39.18 -22.28
N ALA A 33 48.89 -39.12 -20.97
CA ALA A 33 49.52 -40.18 -20.20
C ALA A 33 48.68 -41.47 -20.25
N TYR A 34 47.36 -41.36 -20.02
CA TYR A 34 46.42 -42.48 -20.08
C TYR A 34 46.39 -43.15 -21.45
N THR A 35 46.35 -42.36 -22.53
CA THR A 35 46.34 -42.87 -23.91
C THR A 35 47.68 -43.52 -24.25
N SER A 36 48.81 -42.91 -23.88
CA SER A 36 50.14 -43.49 -24.09
C SER A 36 50.30 -44.82 -23.36
N GLN A 37 49.86 -44.91 -22.09
CA GLN A 37 49.89 -46.15 -21.30
C GLN A 37 49.00 -47.24 -21.90
N SER A 38 47.80 -46.88 -22.36
CA SER A 38 46.87 -47.81 -23.02
C SER A 38 47.41 -48.33 -24.36
N ILE A 39 48.14 -47.49 -25.12
CA ILE A 39 48.84 -47.90 -26.34
C ILE A 39 49.99 -48.86 -26.01
N HIS A 40 50.81 -48.53 -25.01
CA HIS A 40 51.95 -49.36 -24.59
C HIS A 40 51.52 -50.74 -24.07
N GLN A 41 50.37 -50.81 -23.38
CA GLN A 41 49.80 -52.06 -22.88
C GLN A 41 48.98 -52.82 -23.95
N ALA A 42 48.80 -52.25 -25.15
CA ALA A 42 48.01 -52.81 -26.25
C ALA A 42 46.53 -53.10 -25.91
N VAL A 43 45.95 -52.35 -24.97
CA VAL A 43 44.57 -52.53 -24.46
C VAL A 43 43.56 -51.51 -24.99
N ILE A 44 43.92 -50.74 -26.02
CA ILE A 44 43.12 -49.61 -26.55
C ILE A 44 41.68 -50.04 -26.90
N ALA A 45 41.51 -51.19 -27.56
CA ALA A 45 40.19 -51.67 -27.98
C ALA A 45 39.29 -52.02 -26.78
N GLU A 46 39.86 -52.60 -25.74
CA GLU A 46 39.16 -52.93 -24.49
C GLU A 46 38.76 -51.65 -23.74
N GLN A 47 39.68 -50.67 -23.64
CA GLN A 47 39.41 -49.40 -22.97
C GLN A 47 38.35 -48.56 -23.69
N LEU A 48 38.37 -48.54 -25.03
CA LEU A 48 37.32 -47.90 -25.83
C LEU A 48 35.95 -48.58 -25.65
N ALA A 49 35.92 -49.92 -25.60
CA ALA A 49 34.68 -50.66 -25.37
C ALA A 49 34.09 -50.37 -23.98
N LYS A 50 34.93 -50.30 -22.94
CA LYS A 50 34.51 -49.95 -21.57
C LYS A 50 34.05 -48.50 -21.45
N LEU A 51 34.72 -47.56 -22.13
CA LEU A 51 34.27 -46.17 -22.17
C LEU A 51 32.91 -46.03 -22.86
N ALA A 52 32.72 -46.70 -24.00
CA ALA A 52 31.45 -46.72 -24.72
C ALA A 52 30.31 -47.33 -23.87
N GLN A 53 30.61 -48.38 -23.11
CA GLN A 53 29.69 -48.97 -22.14
C GLN A 53 29.32 -47.98 -21.02
N GLY A 54 30.32 -47.31 -20.42
CA GLY A 54 30.09 -46.32 -19.36
C GLY A 54 29.26 -45.13 -19.85
N ILE A 55 29.55 -44.62 -21.05
CA ILE A 55 28.75 -43.56 -21.70
C ILE A 55 27.30 -44.02 -21.90
N SER A 56 27.09 -45.25 -22.38
CA SER A 56 25.74 -45.79 -22.59
C SER A 56 24.97 -45.98 -21.28
N GLN A 57 25.65 -46.35 -20.18
CA GLN A 57 25.04 -46.47 -18.86
C GLN A 57 24.66 -45.10 -18.29
N LEU A 58 25.55 -44.10 -18.40
CA LEU A 58 25.28 -42.71 -18.04
C LEU A 58 24.10 -42.13 -18.83
N ASP A 59 24.04 -42.38 -20.14
CA ASP A 59 22.96 -41.90 -21.01
C ASP A 59 21.60 -42.51 -20.61
N LYS A 60 21.57 -43.82 -20.33
CA LYS A 60 20.37 -44.51 -19.87
C LYS A 60 19.88 -43.98 -18.52
N GLU A 61 20.78 -43.79 -17.56
CA GLU A 61 20.41 -43.28 -16.24
C GLU A 61 19.97 -41.82 -16.30
N LEU A 62 20.67 -40.98 -17.08
CA LEU A 62 20.29 -39.59 -17.30
C LEU A 62 18.90 -39.51 -17.91
N HIS A 63 18.59 -40.37 -18.89
CA HIS A 63 17.25 -40.45 -19.45
C HIS A 63 16.21 -40.88 -18.40
N LEU A 64 16.50 -41.89 -17.58
CA LEU A 64 15.59 -42.33 -16.51
C LEU A 64 15.32 -41.23 -15.49
N GLN A 65 16.34 -40.47 -15.08
CA GLN A 65 16.17 -39.37 -14.14
C GLN A 65 15.41 -38.19 -14.74
N VAL A 66 15.69 -37.86 -16.00
CA VAL A 66 14.95 -36.85 -16.75
C VAL A 66 13.48 -37.26 -16.84
N VAL A 67 13.19 -38.53 -17.19
CA VAL A 67 11.82 -39.03 -17.30
C VAL A 67 11.13 -39.05 -15.93
N ALA A 68 11.81 -39.54 -14.89
CA ALA A 68 11.25 -39.62 -13.55
C ALA A 68 10.88 -38.26 -12.95
N ARG A 69 11.61 -37.19 -13.30
CA ARG A 69 11.38 -35.84 -12.77
C ARG A 69 10.61 -34.92 -13.71
N HIS A 70 10.32 -35.34 -14.95
CA HIS A 70 9.64 -34.44 -15.90
C HIS A 70 8.23 -34.09 -15.45
N GLU A 71 7.50 -35.04 -14.86
CA GLU A 71 6.12 -34.84 -14.38
C GLU A 71 6.10 -33.77 -13.29
N ASP A 72 7.04 -33.86 -12.33
CA ASP A 72 7.16 -32.92 -11.23
C ASP A 72 7.58 -31.52 -11.71
N LEU A 73 8.54 -31.42 -12.64
CA LEU A 73 8.95 -30.14 -13.21
C LEU A 73 7.81 -29.48 -14.01
N LEU A 74 7.07 -30.26 -14.80
CA LEU A 74 5.90 -29.76 -15.53
C LEU A 74 4.80 -29.32 -14.58
N ALA A 75 4.50 -30.10 -13.55
CA ALA A 75 3.52 -29.75 -12.52
C ALA A 75 3.91 -28.45 -11.79
N GLN A 76 5.20 -28.27 -11.47
CA GLN A 76 5.71 -27.02 -10.90
C GLN A 76 5.58 -25.84 -11.87
N ALA A 77 5.94 -26.02 -13.14
CA ALA A 77 5.82 -24.98 -14.16
C ALA A 77 4.35 -24.55 -14.36
N THR A 78 3.42 -25.49 -14.46
CA THR A 78 1.98 -25.22 -14.53
C THR A 78 1.47 -24.55 -13.23
N GLY A 79 2.00 -24.94 -12.07
CA GLY A 79 1.70 -24.30 -10.80
C GLY A 79 2.13 -22.83 -10.74
N ILE A 80 3.31 -22.52 -11.30
CA ILE A 80 3.82 -21.14 -11.40
C ILE A 80 2.94 -20.31 -12.35
N GLU A 81 2.58 -20.84 -13.52
CA GLU A 81 1.69 -20.17 -14.47
C GLU A 81 0.30 -19.88 -13.86
N SER A 82 -0.24 -20.85 -13.13
CA SER A 82 -1.47 -20.69 -12.35
C SER A 82 -1.36 -19.55 -11.33
N LEU A 83 -0.26 -19.51 -10.58
CA LEU A 83 -0.03 -18.48 -9.56
C LEU A 83 0.12 -17.09 -10.19
N GLU A 84 0.80 -16.99 -11.32
CA GLU A 84 0.93 -15.74 -12.09
C GLU A 84 -0.45 -15.21 -12.51
N GLY A 85 -1.35 -16.09 -12.98
CA GLY A 85 -2.73 -15.73 -13.29
C GLY A 85 -3.50 -15.20 -12.08
N VAL A 86 -3.34 -15.82 -10.90
CA VAL A 86 -3.95 -15.35 -9.65
C VAL A 86 -3.39 -13.99 -9.23
N LEU A 87 -2.08 -13.80 -9.31
CA LEU A 87 -1.42 -12.53 -8.98
C LEU A 87 -1.88 -11.40 -9.91
N GLN A 88 -2.00 -11.67 -11.21
CA GLN A 88 -2.51 -10.70 -12.17
C GLN A 88 -3.97 -10.31 -11.88
N MET A 89 -4.79 -11.28 -11.49
CA MET A 89 -6.17 -11.03 -11.07
C MET A 89 -6.23 -10.19 -9.80
N MET A 90 -5.38 -10.49 -8.80
CA MET A 90 -5.27 -9.70 -7.59
C MET A 90 -4.85 -8.26 -7.88
N GLN A 91 -3.83 -8.06 -8.73
CA GLN A 91 -3.36 -6.73 -9.09
C GLN A 91 -4.45 -5.90 -9.77
N THR A 92 -5.22 -6.51 -10.67
CA THR A 92 -6.38 -5.86 -11.32
C THR A 92 -7.44 -5.45 -10.29
N ARG A 93 -7.78 -6.34 -9.35
CA ARG A 93 -8.77 -6.07 -8.29
C ARG A 93 -8.31 -4.98 -7.33
N ILE A 94 -7.03 -4.97 -6.96
CA ILE A 94 -6.42 -3.93 -6.13
C ILE A 94 -6.51 -2.57 -6.83
N GLY A 95 -6.19 -2.51 -8.13
CA GLY A 95 -6.35 -1.28 -8.91
C GLY A 95 -7.79 -0.77 -8.96
N ALA A 96 -8.77 -1.67 -9.13
CA ALA A 96 -10.19 -1.30 -9.09
C ALA A 96 -10.64 -0.79 -7.70
N LEU A 97 -10.11 -1.38 -6.62
CA LEU A 97 -10.37 -0.93 -5.25
C LEU A 97 -9.78 0.45 -5.00
N GLN A 98 -8.53 0.69 -5.41
CA GLN A 98 -7.87 1.99 -5.32
C GLN A 98 -8.69 3.07 -6.04
N SER A 99 -9.11 2.81 -7.29
CA SER A 99 -9.98 3.72 -8.04
C SER A 99 -11.30 4.02 -7.33
N THR A 100 -11.89 3.03 -6.66
CA THR A 100 -13.12 3.20 -5.88
C THR A 100 -12.89 4.08 -4.65
N VAL A 101 -11.77 3.90 -3.94
CA VAL A 101 -11.38 4.73 -2.80
C VAL A 101 -11.13 6.17 -3.23
N ASP A 102 -10.45 6.40 -4.34
CA ASP A 102 -10.23 7.75 -4.88
C ASP A 102 -11.56 8.42 -5.26
N ARG A 103 -12.48 7.66 -5.86
CA ARG A 103 -13.83 8.15 -6.15
C ARG A 103 -14.61 8.51 -4.89
N ILE A 104 -14.47 7.73 -3.81
CA ILE A 104 -15.06 8.04 -2.50
C ILE A 104 -14.48 9.35 -1.95
N ARG A 105 -13.16 9.54 -2.02
CA ARG A 105 -12.53 10.80 -1.58
C ARG A 105 -13.12 12.01 -2.31
N VAL A 106 -13.16 11.96 -3.65
CA VAL A 106 -13.66 13.08 -4.48
C VAL A 106 -15.15 13.32 -4.28
N LYS A 107 -15.96 12.27 -4.12
CA LYS A 107 -17.43 12.39 -4.04
C LYS A 107 -17.97 12.59 -2.62
N ILE A 108 -17.20 12.28 -1.58
CA ILE A 108 -17.67 12.29 -0.20
C ILE A 108 -16.80 13.20 0.67
N VAL A 109 -15.49 12.96 0.71
CA VAL A 109 -14.58 13.69 1.60
C VAL A 109 -14.46 15.16 1.19
N ASP A 110 -14.24 15.45 -0.10
CA ASP A 110 -14.08 16.82 -0.55
C ASP A 110 -15.38 17.66 -0.39
N PRO A 111 -16.58 17.16 -0.75
CA PRO A 111 -17.83 17.88 -0.49
C PRO A 111 -18.09 18.06 1.00
N TYR A 112 -17.79 17.07 1.84
CA TYR A 112 -17.92 17.19 3.28
C TYR A 112 -17.08 18.35 3.83
N ASN A 113 -15.80 18.42 3.47
CA ASN A 113 -14.91 19.50 3.89
C ASN A 113 -15.41 20.87 3.41
N LYS A 114 -15.95 20.95 2.18
CA LYS A 114 -16.59 22.17 1.66
C LYS A 114 -17.82 22.57 2.47
N ILE A 115 -18.66 21.62 2.89
CA ILE A 115 -19.85 21.88 3.72
C ILE A 115 -19.44 22.39 5.10
N VAL A 116 -18.45 21.76 5.74
CA VAL A 116 -17.93 22.20 7.05
C VAL A 116 -17.43 23.64 6.96
N SER A 117 -16.60 23.94 5.96
CA SER A 117 -16.07 25.30 5.76
C SER A 117 -17.18 26.33 5.49
N ARG A 118 -18.14 26.01 4.61
CA ARG A 118 -19.27 26.90 4.31
C ARG A 118 -20.20 27.10 5.50
N THR A 119 -20.41 26.08 6.31
CA THR A 119 -21.20 26.16 7.55
C THR A 119 -20.54 27.10 8.55
N ALA A 120 -19.22 26.99 8.73
CA ALA A 120 -18.46 27.91 9.58
C ALA A 120 -18.52 29.36 9.06
N GLN A 121 -18.40 29.56 7.74
CA GLN A 121 -18.57 30.88 7.14
C GLN A 121 -19.98 31.44 7.33
N LEU A 122 -21.01 30.61 7.17
CA LEU A 122 -22.40 31.01 7.38
C LEU A 122 -22.66 31.41 8.83
N ALA A 123 -22.13 30.67 9.81
CA ALA A 123 -22.24 31.01 11.22
C ALA A 123 -21.58 32.38 11.53
N LYS A 124 -20.40 32.65 10.96
CA LYS A 124 -19.75 33.96 11.06
C LYS A 124 -20.58 35.07 10.43
N LEU A 125 -21.17 34.83 9.26
CA LEU A 125 -22.04 35.80 8.59
C LEU A 125 -23.31 36.08 9.40
N GLN A 126 -23.91 35.05 9.99
CA GLN A 126 -25.08 35.18 10.86
C GLN A 126 -24.76 36.01 12.09
N ALA A 127 -23.64 35.73 12.77
CA ALA A 127 -23.17 36.52 13.91
C ALA A 127 -22.94 37.99 13.53
N ALA A 128 -22.33 38.25 12.36
CA ALA A 128 -22.14 39.60 11.84
C ALA A 128 -23.48 40.30 11.54
N CYS A 129 -24.44 39.59 10.93
CA CYS A 129 -25.78 40.12 10.66
C CYS A 129 -26.52 40.47 11.96
N ASP A 130 -26.42 39.62 12.98
CA ASP A 130 -27.05 39.87 14.28
C ASP A 130 -26.41 41.05 14.99
N LEU A 131 -25.09 41.21 14.90
CA LEU A 131 -24.39 42.38 15.41
C LEU A 131 -24.86 43.66 14.69
N LEU A 132 -24.98 43.63 13.36
CA LEU A 132 -25.48 44.77 12.58
C LEU A 132 -26.91 45.15 12.97
N ARG A 133 -27.82 44.18 13.13
CA ARG A 133 -29.19 44.43 13.60
C ARG A 133 -29.20 45.09 14.98
N ARG A 134 -28.34 44.63 15.90
CA ARG A 134 -28.19 45.23 17.23
C ARG A 134 -27.67 46.67 17.13
N ILE A 135 -26.67 46.94 16.29
CA ILE A 135 -26.13 48.29 16.06
C ILE A 135 -27.23 49.22 15.54
N ILE A 136 -27.99 48.80 14.52
CA ILE A 136 -29.11 49.59 13.97
C ILE A 136 -30.13 49.93 15.07
N ARG A 137 -30.47 48.95 15.92
CA ARG A 137 -31.40 49.16 17.04
C ARG A 137 -30.84 50.14 18.07
N ILE A 138 -29.55 50.05 18.40
CA ILE A 138 -28.87 50.99 19.29
C ILE A 138 -28.91 52.40 18.70
N LEU A 139 -28.55 52.57 17.43
CA LEU A 139 -28.58 53.88 16.75
C LEU A 139 -29.98 54.51 16.76
N TYR A 140 -31.01 53.71 16.49
CA TYR A 140 -32.40 54.15 16.56
C TYR A 140 -32.80 54.59 17.97
N LEU A 141 -32.51 53.77 18.98
CA LEU A 141 -32.84 54.09 20.38
C LEU A 141 -32.08 55.31 20.88
N SER A 142 -30.80 55.46 20.52
CA SER A 142 -30.00 56.64 20.86
C SER A 142 -30.58 57.92 20.27
N LYS A 143 -31.01 57.89 19.00
CA LYS A 143 -31.68 59.03 18.35
C LYS A 143 -33.02 59.36 19.01
N ARG A 144 -33.82 58.33 19.33
CA ARG A 144 -35.10 58.49 20.04
C ARG A 144 -34.91 59.11 21.43
N LEU A 145 -33.92 58.61 22.18
CA LEU A 145 -33.55 59.12 23.50
C LEU A 145 -33.14 60.59 23.42
N GLN A 146 -32.30 60.96 22.46
CA GLN A 146 -31.88 62.35 22.26
C GLN A 146 -33.09 63.28 22.00
N GLY A 147 -34.05 62.85 21.18
CA GLY A 147 -35.29 63.59 20.95
C GLY A 147 -36.16 63.73 22.20
N GLN A 148 -36.26 62.69 23.02
CA GLN A 148 -37.01 62.73 24.28
C GLN A 148 -36.37 63.67 25.30
N LEU A 149 -35.03 63.71 25.38
CA LEU A 149 -34.31 64.62 26.26
C LEU A 149 -34.52 66.10 25.86
N GLN A 150 -34.68 66.40 24.58
CA GLN A 150 -35.04 67.75 24.11
C GLN A 150 -36.47 68.17 24.51
N GLY A 151 -37.36 67.22 24.78
CA GLY A 151 -38.72 67.46 25.26
C GLY A 151 -38.81 67.89 26.73
N GLY A 152 -37.69 67.97 27.45
CA GLY A 152 -37.62 68.45 28.83
C GLY A 152 -38.35 67.53 29.83
N SER A 153 -38.82 68.10 30.95
CA SER A 153 -39.36 67.32 32.07
C SER A 153 -40.56 66.44 31.72
N ARG A 154 -41.33 66.84 30.70
CA ARG A 154 -42.54 66.14 30.24
C ARG A 154 -42.26 64.76 29.64
N GLU A 155 -41.05 64.51 29.15
CA GLU A 155 -40.68 63.28 28.43
C GLU A 155 -39.69 62.40 29.22
N ILE A 156 -39.33 62.77 30.45
CA ILE A 156 -38.32 62.06 31.29
C ILE A 156 -38.65 60.58 31.46
N THR A 157 -39.92 60.22 31.70
CA THR A 157 -40.31 58.82 31.87
C THR A 157 -40.06 58.00 30.59
N LYS A 158 -40.29 58.58 29.41
CA LYS A 158 -40.04 57.92 28.13
C LYS A 158 -38.54 57.83 27.82
N ALA A 159 -37.76 58.85 28.21
CA ALA A 159 -36.30 58.82 28.13
C ALA A 159 -35.72 57.71 29.01
N ALA A 160 -36.19 57.56 30.25
CA ALA A 160 -35.79 56.48 31.15
C ALA A 160 -36.07 55.08 30.57
N GLN A 161 -37.22 54.91 29.91
CA GLN A 161 -37.57 53.67 29.22
C GLN A 161 -36.62 53.36 28.04
N SER A 162 -36.34 54.35 27.17
CA SER A 162 -35.39 54.18 26.06
C SER A 162 -33.97 53.85 26.55
N LEU A 163 -33.55 54.46 27.66
CA LEU A 163 -32.27 54.16 28.31
C LEU A 163 -32.23 52.72 28.85
N ASN A 164 -33.30 52.27 29.50
CA ASN A 164 -33.39 50.89 30.00
C ASN A 164 -33.31 49.87 28.85
N GLU A 165 -33.98 50.11 27.72
CA GLU A 165 -33.85 49.27 26.52
C GLU A 165 -32.41 49.20 26.00
N LEU A 166 -31.69 50.33 25.96
CA LEU A 166 -30.28 50.37 25.57
C LEU A 166 -29.40 49.56 26.52
N VAL A 167 -29.61 49.71 27.84
CA VAL A 167 -28.88 48.95 28.86
C VAL A 167 -29.11 47.45 28.72
N LEU A 168 -30.33 47.02 28.39
CA LEU A 168 -30.64 45.61 28.13
C LEU A 168 -29.87 45.08 26.91
N ILE A 169 -29.84 45.84 25.80
CA ILE A 169 -29.09 45.44 24.60
C ILE A 169 -27.58 45.37 24.89
N TYR A 170 -27.04 46.32 25.66
CA TYR A 170 -25.64 46.33 26.07
C TYR A 170 -25.27 45.10 26.91
N ARG A 171 -26.12 44.72 27.87
CA ARG A 171 -25.91 43.49 28.67
C ARG A 171 -25.92 42.24 27.80
N LEU A 172 -26.80 42.18 26.79
CA LEU A 172 -26.84 41.07 25.82
C LEU A 172 -25.63 41.04 24.86
N LEU A 173 -24.86 42.13 24.78
CA LEU A 173 -23.60 42.21 24.03
C LEU A 173 -22.43 41.65 24.83
N GLN A 174 -22.52 41.73 26.16
CA GLN A 174 -21.51 41.25 27.09
C GLN A 174 -21.64 39.75 27.41
N SER A 175 -22.73 39.10 26.98
CA SER A 175 -22.91 37.66 27.13
C SER A 175 -21.99 36.87 26.18
N PRO A 176 -21.44 35.71 26.61
CA PRO A 176 -20.41 34.94 25.91
C PRO A 176 -20.81 34.32 24.56
N THR A 177 -21.99 34.67 24.02
CA THR A 177 -22.42 34.38 22.65
C THR A 177 -21.46 34.86 21.56
N LEU A 178 -20.50 35.76 21.86
CA LEU A 178 -19.43 36.13 20.92
C LEU A 178 -18.22 35.18 20.99
N ALA A 179 -18.00 34.46 22.10
CA ALA A 179 -16.87 33.57 22.29
C ALA A 179 -17.02 32.23 21.53
N THR A 180 -18.24 31.85 21.18
CA THR A 180 -18.51 30.70 20.29
C THR A 180 -17.99 30.92 18.87
N VAL A 181 -17.74 32.17 18.45
CA VAL A 181 -17.14 32.49 17.16
C VAL A 181 -15.64 32.13 17.11
N GLU A 182 -14.93 32.19 18.24
CA GLU A 182 -13.54 31.75 18.38
C GLU A 182 -13.42 30.23 18.58
N SER A 183 -14.45 29.60 19.15
CA SER A 183 -14.44 28.17 19.51
C SER A 183 -14.66 27.22 18.32
N ILE A 184 -15.16 27.72 17.18
CA ILE A 184 -15.40 26.93 15.94
C ILE A 184 -14.13 26.85 15.06
N SER A 185 -12.97 27.26 15.59
CA SER A 185 -11.70 27.30 14.87
C SER A 185 -10.81 26.06 15.06
N ILE A 186 -11.34 24.97 15.66
CA ILE A 186 -10.68 23.66 15.77
C ILE A 186 -11.39 22.65 14.86
#